data_AF-A0A847JDK2-F1
#
_entry.id   AF-A0A847JDK2-F1
#
_cell.length_a   1.000
_cell.length_b   1.000
_cell.length_c   1.000
_cell.angle_alpha   90.00
_cell.angle_beta   90.00
_cell.angle_gamma   90.00
#
_symmetry.space_group_name_H-M   'P 1'
#
loop_
_entity.id
_entity.type
_entity.pdbx_description
1 polymer ?
#
loop_
_entity_poly.entity_id
_entity_poly.type
_entity_poly.pdbx_seq_one_letter_code
_entity_poly.pdbx_strand_id
1 'polypeptide(L)' 'FDFVRVEVFALRVTAHLELWKEKGEREIRWMRPTDAALLVEEPALSTLLTNFRPAGA' A
#
# COMPACT_ATOMS: atom_id res chain seq x y z
N PHE A 1 13.61 -16.72 10.76
CA PHE A 1 12.67 -17.29 9.78
C PHE A 1 12.64 -16.34 8.60
N ASP A 2 13.33 -16.67 7.50
CA ASP A 2 13.29 -15.90 6.24
C ASP A 2 12.47 -16.71 5.23
N PHE A 3 11.15 -16.56 5.21
CA PHE A 3 10.33 -17.43 4.36
C PHE A 3 10.03 -16.88 2.97
N VAL A 4 10.15 -15.58 2.72
CA VAL A 4 10.09 -14.99 1.36
C VAL A 4 10.81 -13.63 1.38
N ARG A 5 11.60 -13.34 0.34
CA ARG A 5 12.08 -11.99 0.04
C ARG A 5 11.09 -11.31 -0.90
N VAL A 6 10.57 -10.15 -0.50
CA VAL A 6 9.70 -9.31 -1.34
C VAL A 6 10.37 -7.97 -1.62
N GLU A 7 10.12 -7.42 -2.80
CA GLU A 7 10.50 -6.06 -3.17
C GLU A 7 9.22 -5.23 -3.33
N VAL A 8 9.23 -3.99 -2.83
CA VAL A 8 8.09 -3.09 -2.86
C VAL A 8 8.45 -1.85 -3.67
N PHE A 9 7.60 -1.51 -4.64
CA PHE A 9 7.78 -0.35 -5.51
C PHE A 9 6.59 0.59 -5.39
N ALA A 10 6.85 1.89 -5.42
CA ALA A 10 5.80 2.90 -5.46
C ALA A 10 5.07 2.88 -6.80
N LEU A 11 3.75 2.79 -6.78
CA LEU A 11 2.90 2.82 -7.97
C LEU A 11 1.94 4.00 -7.88
N ARG A 12 1.96 4.89 -8.89
CA ARG A 12 1.00 5.97 -9.03
C ARG A 12 -0.27 5.45 -9.68
N VAL A 13 -1.36 5.43 -8.92
CA VAL A 13 -2.69 5.11 -9.46
C VAL A 13 -3.25 6.32 -10.18
N THR A 14 -3.70 6.14 -11.43
CA THR A 14 -4.30 7.21 -12.25
C THR A 14 -5.82 7.06 -12.40
N ALA A 15 -6.35 5.84 -12.29
CA ALA A 15 -7.77 5.54 -12.34
C ALA A 15 -8.08 4.17 -11.71
N HIS A 16 -9.35 3.95 -11.37
CA HIS A 16 -9.91 2.63 -11.06
C HIS A 16 -11.01 2.30 -12.08
N LEU A 17 -11.13 1.02 -12.45
CA LEU A 17 -12.26 0.55 -13.24
C LEU A 17 -13.55 0.66 -12.42
N GLU A 18 -14.69 0.88 -13.05
CA GLU A 18 -15.96 0.92 -12.32
C GLU A 18 -16.45 -0.48 -11.95
N LEU A 19 -16.16 -1.48 -12.78
CA LEU A 19 -16.57 -2.87 -12.61
C LEU A 19 -15.38 -3.79 -12.93
N TRP A 20 -15.08 -4.71 -12.02
CA TRP A 20 -14.12 -5.80 -12.20
C TRP A 20 -14.56 -7.01 -11.36
N LYS A 21 -14.09 -8.20 -11.71
CA LYS A 21 -14.60 -9.47 -11.15
C LYS A 21 -14.44 -9.53 -9.62
N GLU A 22 -13.33 -9.02 -9.10
CA GLU A 22 -12.93 -9.11 -7.70
C GLU A 22 -13.32 -7.86 -6.87
N LYS A 23 -14.15 -6.93 -7.39
CA LYS A 23 -14.44 -5.63 -6.75
C LYS A 23 -14.98 -5.74 -5.33
N GLY A 24 -15.71 -6.81 -5.01
CA GLY A 24 -16.30 -7.04 -3.70
C GLY A 24 -15.43 -7.86 -2.74
N GLU A 25 -14.31 -8.41 -3.20
CA GLU A 25 -13.52 -9.38 -2.42
C GLU A 25 -12.64 -8.69 -1.37
N ARG A 26 -12.36 -7.39 -1.53
CA ARG A 26 -11.53 -6.61 -0.60
C ARG A 26 -12.05 -5.18 -0.53
N GLU A 27 -12.01 -4.62 0.69
CA GLU A 27 -12.23 -3.20 0.88
C GLU A 27 -10.95 -2.43 0.53
N ILE A 28 -11.09 -1.40 -0.32
CA ILE A 28 -9.99 -0.50 -0.68
C ILE A 28 -10.24 0.84 -0.01
N ARG A 29 -9.24 1.34 0.73
CA ARG A 29 -9.27 2.65 1.36
C ARG A 29 -8.05 3.46 0.96
N TRP A 30 -8.28 4.71 0.58
CA TRP A 30 -7.22 5.70 0.45
C TRP A 30 -6.88 6.27 1.83
N MET A 31 -5.61 6.28 2.17
CA MET A 31 -5.12 6.69 3.49
C MET A 31 -3.89 7.58 3.33
N ARG A 32 -3.61 8.40 4.36
CA ARG A 32 -2.30 9.03 4.47
C ARG A 32 -1.26 7.95 4.76
N PRO A 33 -0.01 8.07 4.26
CA PRO A 33 1.01 7.06 4.50
C PRO A 33 1.24 6.75 5.99
N THR A 34 1.19 7.78 6.84
CA THR A 34 1.31 7.64 8.30
C THR A 34 0.16 6.85 8.92
N ASP A 35 -1.07 7.02 8.41
CA ASP A 35 -2.24 6.31 8.93
C ASP A 35 -2.20 4.83 8.48
N ALA A 36 -1.78 4.59 7.24
CA ALA A 36 -1.59 3.24 6.70
C ALA A 36 -0.49 2.47 7.46
N ALA A 37 0.59 3.12 7.85
CA ALA A 37 1.68 2.52 8.61
C ALA A 37 1.24 1.96 9.98
N LEU A 38 0.19 2.53 10.59
CA LEU A 38 -0.37 2.05 11.85
C LEU A 38 -1.21 0.76 11.71
N LEU A 39 -1.62 0.41 10.50
CA LEU A 39 -2.50 -0.74 10.22
C LEU A 39 -1.76 -1.96 9.69
N VAL A 40 -0.49 -1.80 9.30
CA VAL A 40 0.34 -2.87 8.75
C VAL A 40 1.09 -3.59 9.87
N GLU A 41 0.98 -4.93 9.92
CA GLU A 41 1.67 -5.76 10.91
C GLU A 41 3.16 -5.96 10.59
N GLU A 42 3.56 -5.84 9.31
CA GLU A 42 4.93 -6.03 8.88
C GLU A 42 5.79 -4.78 9.21
N PRO A 43 6.78 -4.88 10.12
CA PRO A 43 7.49 -3.70 10.62
C PRO A 43 8.29 -2.93 9.58
N ALA A 44 8.89 -3.61 8.60
CA ALA A 44 9.69 -2.94 7.57
C ALA A 44 8.80 -2.12 6.63
N LEU A 45 7.62 -2.62 6.26
CA LEU A 45 6.64 -1.93 5.44
C LEU A 45 6.00 -0.77 6.20
N SER A 46 5.70 -0.92 7.49
CA SER A 46 5.26 0.20 8.33
C SER A 46 6.30 1.34 8.35
N THR A 47 7.58 0.98 8.49
CA THR A 47 8.69 1.94 8.42
C THR A 47 8.81 2.61 7.05
N LEU A 48 8.65 1.84 5.97
CA LEU A 48 8.67 2.35 4.59
C LEU A 48 7.54 3.36 4.38
N LEU A 49 6.31 3.02 4.78
CA LEU A 49 5.13 3.88 4.65
C LEU A 49 5.25 5.17 5.46
N THR A 50 5.74 5.09 6.70
CA THR A 50 5.95 6.27 7.57
C THR A 50 6.88 7.30 6.93
N ASN A 51 7.92 6.83 6.25
CA ASN A 51 8.94 7.68 5.62
C ASN A 51 8.66 7.96 4.13
N PHE A 52 7.54 7.46 3.60
CA PHE A 52 7.26 7.51 2.17
C PHE A 52 7.01 8.95 1.69
N ARG A 53 7.83 9.40 0.74
CA ARG A 53 7.69 10.70 0.06
C ARG A 53 7.53 10.47 -1.44
N PRO A 54 6.29 10.46 -1.96
CA PRO A 54 6.06 10.26 -3.39
C PRO A 54 6.66 11.41 -4.20
N ALA A 55 7.35 11.08 -5.29
CA ALA A 55 7.87 12.09 -6.20
C ALA A 55 6.72 12.87 -6.86
N GLY A 56 6.78 14.20 -6.80
CA GLY A 56 5.78 15.10 -7.39
C GLY A 56 4.47 15.22 -6.61
N ALA A 57 4.52 15.07 -5.28
CA ALA A 57 3.45 15.46 -4.36
C ALA A 57 3.74 16.82 -3.70
#